data_AF-A0A9X7J3C6-F1
#
_entry.id   AF-A0A9X7J3C6-F1
#
_cell.length_a   1.000
_cell.length_b   1.000
_cell.length_c   1.000
_cell.angle_alpha   90.00
_cell.angle_beta   90.00
_cell.angle_gamma   90.00
#
_symmetry.space_group_name_H-M   'P 1'
#
loop_
_entity.id
_entity.type
_entity.pdbx_description
1 polymer ?
#
loop_
_entity_poly.entity_id
_entity_poly.type
_entity_poly.pdbx_seq_one_letter_code
_entity_poly.pdbx_strand_id
1 'polypeptide(L)'
;MNRLHYYFANCGFADLLPLAMRVAAELDSNPAEMIEAICKVADKARTYPPTRNRSAWFAAVFREKLLEARAEVLTRRKNLSYSLPVRFRDLLEING
;
A
#
# COMPACT_ATOMS: atom_id res chain seq x y z
N MET A 1 11.31 3.31 -16.10
CA MET A 1 11.48 3.71 -14.69
C MET A 1 10.36 3.06 -13.87
N ASN A 2 10.67 2.20 -12.90
CA ASN A 2 9.68 1.38 -12.18
C ASN A 2 8.82 2.27 -11.25
N ARG A 3 7.48 2.23 -11.37
CA ARG A 3 6.57 3.13 -10.60
C ARG A 3 6.83 3.05 -9.10
N LEU A 4 7.08 1.86 -8.54
CA LEU A 4 7.40 1.70 -7.12
C LEU A 4 8.62 2.53 -6.71
N HIS A 5 9.69 2.48 -7.51
CA HIS A 5 10.91 3.22 -7.21
C HIS A 5 10.67 4.74 -7.20
N TYR A 6 9.85 5.25 -8.12
CA TYR A 6 9.46 6.66 -8.16
C TYR A 6 8.77 7.10 -6.86
N TYR A 7 7.76 6.35 -6.38
CA TYR A 7 7.04 6.71 -5.16
C TYR A 7 7.91 6.60 -3.91
N PHE A 8 8.73 5.56 -3.80
CA PHE A 8 9.64 5.40 -2.69
C PHE A 8 10.69 6.53 -2.66
N ALA A 9 11.20 6.95 -3.82
CA ALA A 9 12.09 8.10 -3.92
C ALA A 9 11.40 9.40 -3.50
N ASN A 10 10.22 9.70 -4.03
CA ASN A 10 9.47 10.91 -3.66
C ASN A 10 9.06 10.95 -2.18
N CYS A 11 8.87 9.80 -1.56
CA CYS A 11 8.54 9.68 -0.14
C CYS A 11 9.78 9.72 0.78
N GLY A 12 10.99 9.75 0.23
CA GLY A 12 12.23 9.77 1.02
C GLY A 12 12.61 8.41 1.63
N PHE A 13 12.20 7.31 1.00
CA PHE A 13 12.42 5.93 1.47
C PHE A 13 12.99 5.00 0.37
N ALA A 14 13.64 5.54 -0.65
CA ALA A 14 14.22 4.76 -1.76
C ALA A 14 15.15 3.64 -1.27
N ASP A 15 15.92 3.93 -0.22
CA ASP A 15 16.86 3.01 0.42
C ASP A 15 16.18 1.84 1.14
N LEU A 16 14.91 1.99 1.52
CA LEU A 16 14.12 0.97 2.22
C LEU A 16 13.21 0.17 1.28
N LEU A 17 13.26 0.41 -0.03
CA LEU A 17 12.50 -0.37 -1.00
C LEU A 17 12.77 -1.88 -0.90
N PRO A 18 14.01 -2.39 -0.76
CA PRO A 18 14.24 -3.83 -0.60
C PRO A 18 13.58 -4.42 0.66
N LEU A 19 13.54 -3.65 1.76
CA LEU A 19 12.86 -4.06 2.99
C LEU A 19 11.33 -4.08 2.79
N ALA A 20 10.79 -3.06 2.12
CA ALA A 20 9.37 -3.02 1.77
C ALA A 20 8.94 -4.18 0.88
N MET A 21 9.76 -4.56 -0.11
CA MET A 21 9.50 -5.72 -0.97
C MET A 21 9.43 -7.03 -0.18
N ARG A 22 10.30 -7.22 0.82
CA ARG A 22 10.23 -8.38 1.72
C ARG A 22 8.95 -8.40 2.54
N VAL A 23 8.61 -7.27 3.16
CA VAL A 23 7.37 -7.15 3.96
C VAL A 23 6.13 -7.38 3.09
N ALA A 24 6.13 -6.86 1.86
CA ALA A 24 5.04 -7.07 0.92
C ALA A 24 4.93 -8.54 0.48
N ALA A 25 6.06 -9.23 0.26
CA ALA A 25 6.06 -10.66 -0.05
C ALA A 25 5.51 -11.51 1.10
N GLU A 26 5.86 -11.19 2.35
CA GLU A 26 5.31 -11.87 3.54
C GLU A 26 3.78 -11.72 3.65
N LEU A 27 3.22 -10.64 3.12
CA LEU A 27 1.80 -10.32 3.19
C LEU A 27 1.06 -10.60 1.87
N ASP A 28 1.73 -11.12 0.85
CA ASP A 28 1.22 -11.31 -0.51
C ASP A 28 0.61 -10.01 -1.10
N SER A 29 1.28 -8.89 -0.87
CA SER A 29 0.81 -7.56 -1.28
C SER A 29 1.22 -7.19 -2.70
N ASN A 30 0.32 -6.48 -3.38
CA ASN A 30 0.55 -6.03 -4.74
C ASN A 30 1.20 -4.62 -4.79
N PRO A 31 1.77 -4.21 -5.93
CA PRO A 31 2.42 -2.90 -6.07
C PRO A 31 1.51 -1.70 -5.78
N ALA A 32 0.20 -1.79 -6.03
CA ALA A 32 -0.72 -0.68 -5.77
C ALA A 32 -0.93 -0.46 -4.26
N GLU A 33 -1.07 -1.55 -3.48
CA GLU A 33 -1.11 -1.50 -2.02
C GLU A 33 0.18 -0.89 -1.44
N MET A 34 1.33 -1.26 -2.00
CA MET A 34 2.63 -0.73 -1.57
C MET A 34 2.78 0.77 -1.85
N ILE A 35 2.29 1.26 -2.99
CA ILE A 35 2.32 2.68 -3.35
C ILE A 35 1.45 3.50 -2.38
N GLU A 36 0.24 3.01 -2.07
CA GLU A 36 -0.62 3.67 -1.10
C GLU A 36 0.01 3.67 0.30
N ALA A 37 0.56 2.52 0.71
CA ALA A 37 1.21 2.36 2.00
C ALA A 37 2.40 3.32 2.16
N ILE A 38 3.26 3.48 1.14
CA ILE A 38 4.45 4.34 1.25
C ILE A 38 4.09 5.82 1.37
N CYS A 39 3.02 6.28 0.69
CA CYS A 39 2.50 7.63 0.85
C CYS A 39 2.04 7.88 2.29
N LYS A 40 1.31 6.92 2.89
CA LYS A 40 0.86 6.99 4.28
C LYS A 40 2.01 6.93 5.29
N VAL A 41 3.06 6.15 5.02
CA VAL A 41 4.28 6.15 5.84
C VAL A 41 4.93 7.53 5.79
N ALA A 42 5.01 8.17 4.62
CA ALA A 42 5.56 9.51 4.48
C ALA A 42 4.74 10.55 5.26
N ASP A 43 3.41 10.47 5.22
CA ASP A 43 2.54 11.31 6.05
C ASP A 43 2.82 11.12 7.54
N LYS A 44 2.91 9.86 8.01
CA LYS A 44 3.20 9.55 9.41
C LYS A 44 4.61 10.01 9.82
N ALA A 45 5.59 9.91 8.93
CA ALA A 45 6.96 10.38 9.18
C ALA A 45 7.05 11.91 9.30
N ARG A 46 6.23 12.66 8.56
CA ARG A 46 6.16 14.13 8.68
C ARG A 46 5.66 14.58 10.05
N THR A 47 4.72 13.84 10.64
CA THR A 47 4.19 14.15 11.98
C THR A 47 5.04 13.54 13.10
N TYR A 48 5.52 12.31 12.91
CA TYR A 48 6.23 11.52 13.89
C TYR A 48 7.48 10.88 13.26
N PRO A 49 8.57 11.65 13.09
CA PRO A 49 9.79 11.14 12.46
C PRO A 49 10.46 10.05 13.31
N PRO A 50 11.16 9.09 12.69
CA PRO A 50 11.88 8.05 13.42
C PRO A 50 13.01 8.65 14.28
N THR A 51 13.07 8.30 15.57
CA THR A 51 14.02 8.89 16.53
C THR A 51 15.30 8.09 16.74
N ARG A 52 15.34 6.80 16.38
CA ARG A 52 16.51 5.93 16.57
C ARG A 52 16.76 5.02 15.37
N ASN A 53 15.92 3.99 15.19
CA ASN A 53 16.11 2.99 14.14
C ASN A 53 15.09 3.21 13.02
N ARG A 54 15.50 3.94 11.99
CA ARG A 54 14.67 4.27 10.83
C ARG A 54 14.14 3.03 10.12
N SER A 55 14.96 1.97 9.97
CA SER A 55 14.55 0.74 9.29
C SER A 55 13.53 -0.08 10.10
N ALA A 56 13.74 -0.20 11.42
CA ALA A 56 12.78 -0.90 12.30
C ALA A 56 11.45 -0.14 12.42
N TRP A 57 11.53 1.18 12.59
CA TRP A 57 10.36 2.05 12.59
C TRP A 57 9.60 1.95 11.26
N PHE A 58 10.33 2.01 10.14
CA PHE A 58 9.75 1.87 8.81
C PHE A 58 9.07 0.52 8.64
N ALA A 59 9.72 -0.59 8.99
CA ALA A 59 9.13 -1.92 8.84
C ALA A 59 7.80 -2.06 9.60
N ALA A 60 7.77 -1.57 10.86
CA ALA A 60 6.56 -1.60 11.68
C ALA A 60 5.42 -0.75 11.07
N VAL A 61 5.73 0.49 10.71
CA VAL A 61 4.74 1.44 10.15
C VAL A 61 4.30 1.03 8.75
N PHE A 62 5.21 0.58 7.90
CA PHE A 62 4.90 0.12 6.55
C PHE A 62 3.98 -1.10 6.59
N ARG A 63 4.24 -2.07 7.50
CA ARG A 63 3.36 -3.24 7.68
C ARG A 63 1.94 -2.83 8.09
N GLU A 64 1.82 -1.91 9.06
CA GLU A 64 0.52 -1.32 9.47
C GLU A 64 -0.19 -0.68 8.28
N LYS A 65 0.49 0.22 7.54
CA LYS A 65 -0.11 0.97 6.42
C LYS A 65 -0.42 0.11 5.21
N LEU A 66 0.30 -0.98 5.01
CA LEU A 66 0.04 -1.93 3.94
C LEU A 66 -1.25 -2.72 4.18
N LEU A 67 -1.51 -3.12 5.42
CA LEU A 67 -2.77 -3.77 5.81
C LEU A 67 -3.96 -2.80 5.70
N GLU A 68 -3.79 -1.54 6.11
CA GLU A 68 -4.80 -0.49 5.91
C GLU A 68 -5.09 -0.27 4.42
N ALA A 69 -4.05 -0.17 3.58
CA ALA A 69 -4.20 0.00 2.14
C ALA A 69 -4.96 -1.17 1.50
N ARG A 70 -4.66 -2.42 1.89
CA ARG A 70 -5.41 -3.60 1.44
C ARG A 70 -6.89 -3.53 1.81
N ALA A 71 -7.19 -3.19 3.07
CA ALA A 71 -8.58 -3.07 3.54
C ALA A 71 -9.35 -1.99 2.77
N GLU A 72 -8.70 -0.88 2.44
CA GLU A 72 -9.28 0.18 1.62
C GLU A 72 -9.50 -0.25 0.18
N VAL A 73 -8.56 -0.97 -0.44
CA VAL A 73 -8.74 -1.50 -1.80
C VAL A 73 -9.92 -2.46 -1.84
N LEU A 74 -10.06 -3.34 -0.84
CA LEU A 74 -11.20 -4.26 -0.73
C LEU A 74 -12.51 -3.50 -0.58
N THR A 75 -12.54 -2.46 0.27
CA THR A 75 -13.72 -1.62 0.50
C THR A 75 -14.10 -0.83 -0.76
N ARG A 76 -13.13 -0.24 -1.46
CA ARG A 76 -13.38 0.47 -2.73
C ARG A 76 -13.97 -0.46 -3.79
N ARG A 77 -13.46 -1.69 -3.91
CA ARG A 77 -14.02 -2.71 -4.82
C ARG A 77 -15.46 -3.07 -4.45
N LYS A 78 -15.72 -3.28 -3.16
CA LYS A 78 -17.05 -3.59 -2.64
C LYS A 78 -18.04 -2.45 -2.93
N ASN A 79 -17.64 -1.20 -2.66
CA ASN A 79 -18.50 -0.03 -2.90
C ASN A 79 -18.81 0.17 -4.39
N LEU A 80 -17.86 -0.10 -5.29
CA LEU A 80 -18.10 -0.09 -6.74
C LEU A 80 -19.13 -1.15 -7.17
N SER A 81 -19.12 -2.34 -6.55
CA SER A 81 -20.12 -3.40 -6.81
C SER A 81 -21.54 -3.02 -6.37
N TYR A 82 -21.68 -2.19 -5.34
CA TYR A 82 -22.98 -1.67 -4.90
C TYR A 82 -23.45 -0.43 -5.68
N SER A 83 -22.54 0.35 -6.27
CA SER A 83 -22.91 1.52 -7.08
C SER A 83 -23.25 1.20 -8.54
N LEU A 84 -22.89 0.00 -9.02
CA LEU A 84 -23.22 -0.43 -10.38
C LEU A 84 -24.66 -0.97 -10.47
N PRO A 85 -25.42 -0.65 -11.53
CA PRO A 85 -26.72 -1.26 -11.79
C PRO A 85 -26.58 -2.79 -11.82
N VAL A 86 -27.55 -3.52 -11.25
CA VAL A 86 -27.51 -4.99 -11.03
C VAL A 86 -27.05 -5.77 -12.28
N ARG A 87 -27.35 -5.29 -13.49
CA ARG A 87 -26.91 -5.87 -14.78
C ARG A 87 -25.40 -5.91 -15.05
N PHE A 88 -24.60 -5.14 -14.33
CA PHE A 88 -23.13 -5.09 -14.51
C PHE A 88 -22.36 -5.84 -13.41
N ARG A 89 -23.07 -6.35 -12.38
CA ARG A 89 -22.44 -7.08 -11.27
C ARG A 89 -21.85 -8.41 -11.73
N ASP A 90 -22.53 -9.09 -12.65
CA ASP A 90 -22.16 -10.41 -13.17
C ASP A 90 -20.89 -10.40 -14.04
N LEU A 91 -20.44 -9.24 -14.55
CA LEU A 91 -19.24 -9.13 -15.38
C LEU A 91 -17.93 -9.09 -14.58
N LEU A 92 -18.00 -8.79 -13.28
CA LEU A 92 -16.83 -8.79 -12.39
C LEU A 92 -16.53 -10.17 -11.77
N GLU A 93 -17.49 -11.09 -11.79
CA GLU A 93 -17.30 -12.46 -11.28
C GLU A 93 -16.70 -13.41 -12.34
N ILE A 94 -16.70 -13.04 -13.62
CA ILE A 94 -16.25 -13.91 -14.73
C ILE A 94 -14.73 -13.83 -14.99
N ASN A 95 -14.00 -12.89 -14.35
CA ASN A 95 -12.55 -12.73 -14.53
C ASN A 95 -11.73 -12.92 -13.23
N GLY A 96 -12.28 -13.65 -12.26
CA GLY A 96 -11.60 -14.05 -11.01
C GLY A 96 -11.05 -15.47 -11.08
#